data_AF-A0A968PE21-F1
#
_entry.id   AF-A0A968PE21-F1
#
_cell.length_a   1.000
_cell.length_b   1.000
_cell.length_c   1.000
_cell.angle_alpha   90.00
_cell.angle_beta   90.00
_cell.angle_gamma   90.00
#
_symmetry.space_group_name_H-M   'P 1'
#
loop_
_entity.id
_entity.type
_entity.pdbx_description
1 polymer ?
#
loop_
_entity_poly.entity_id
_entity_poly.type
_entity_poly.pdbx_seq_one_letter_code
_entity_poly.pdbx_strand_id
1 'polypeptide(L)' 'MSLPRFQRELTALLVIDMQEKLLPVIHDFQAVEQQVKRMLECAGVLNAGAGDR' A
#
# COMPACT_ATOMS: atom_id res chain seq x y z
N MET A 1 7.63 -4.72 -20.91
CA MET A 1 6.17 -4.60 -20.75
C MET A 1 5.88 -3.28 -20.07
N SER A 2 4.94 -2.47 -20.57
CA SER A 2 4.50 -1.26 -19.86
C SER A 2 3.54 -1.66 -18.74
N LEU A 3 3.76 -1.16 -17.52
CA LEU A 3 2.77 -1.30 -16.45
C LEU A 3 1.48 -0.56 -16.85
N PRO A 4 0.29 -1.12 -16.59
CA PRO A 4 -0.96 -0.42 -16.81
C PRO A 4 -0.94 0.89 -16.01
N ARG A 5 -1.43 1.97 -16.64
CA ARG A 5 -1.48 3.28 -16.01
C ARG A 5 -2.41 3.23 -14.81
N PHE A 6 -1.95 3.74 -13.67
CA PHE A 6 -2.74 3.81 -12.45
C PHE A 6 -4.04 4.59 -12.69
N GLN A 7 -5.17 4.00 -12.32
CA GLN A 7 -6.50 4.62 -12.36
C GLN A 7 -7.09 4.50 -10.96
N ARG A 8 -7.24 5.63 -10.29
CA ARG A 8 -7.61 5.69 -8.87
C ARG A 8 -8.95 5.02 -8.59
N GLU A 9 -9.94 5.25 -9.46
CA GLU A 9 -11.30 4.74 -9.34
C GLU A 9 -11.40 3.22 -9.54
N LEU A 10 -10.40 2.62 -10.18
CA LEU A 10 -10.32 1.18 -10.47
C LEU A 10 -9.26 0.46 -9.66
N THR A 11 -8.58 1.14 -8.74
CA THR A 11 -7.47 0.57 -7.98
C THR A 11 -7.77 0.62 -6.49
N ALA A 12 -7.63 -0.54 -5.83
CA ALA A 12 -7.67 -0.66 -4.39
C ALA A 12 -6.30 -1.05 -3.85
N LEU A 13 -5.92 -0.48 -2.70
CA LEU A 13 -4.77 -0.97 -1.94
C LEU A 13 -5.23 -2.14 -1.06
N LEU A 14 -4.63 -3.31 -1.27
CA LEU A 14 -4.88 -4.49 -0.46
C LEU A 14 -3.65 -4.77 0.42
N VAL A 15 -3.83 -4.73 1.74
CA VAL A 15 -2.81 -5.12 2.72
C VAL A 15 -3.18 -6.49 3.27
N ILE A 16 -2.32 -7.48 3.03
CA ILE A 16 -2.57 -8.89 3.37
C ILE A 16 -1.69 -9.28 4.54
N ASP A 17 -2.30 -9.87 5.57
CA ASP A 17 -1.66 -10.62 6.66
C ASP A 17 -0.47 -9.93 7.36
N MET A 18 -0.51 -8.60 7.48
CA MET A 18 0.45 -7.82 8.28
C MET A 18 0.15 -7.93 9.79
N GLN A 19 0.24 -9.15 10.33
CA GLN A 19 -0.06 -9.47 11.72
C GLN A 19 1.23 -9.63 12.53
N GLU A 20 1.25 -9.13 13.77
CA GLU A 20 2.44 -9.18 14.65
C GLU A 20 3.05 -10.58 14.81
N LYS A 21 2.20 -11.61 14.87
CA LYS A 21 2.62 -13.02 15.01
C LYS A 21 3.32 -13.57 13.77
N LEU A 22 3.08 -12.98 12.60
CA LEU A 22 3.68 -13.41 11.33
C LEU A 22 4.99 -12.67 11.04
N LEU A 23 5.22 -11.49 11.64
CA LEU A 23 6.43 -10.70 11.42
C LEU A 23 7.75 -11.46 11.66
N PRO A 24 7.91 -12.27 12.72
CA PRO A 24 9.18 -12.97 12.98
C PRO A 24 9.52 -14.05 11.95
N VAL A 25 8.53 -14.54 11.20
CA VAL A 25 8.73 -15.61 10.19
C VAL A 25 8.80 -15.07 8.76
N ILE A 26 8.45 -13.81 8.56
CA ILE A 26 8.59 -13.12 7.27
C ILE A 26 10.05 -12.75 7.09
N HIS A 27 10.66 -13.28 6.02
CA HIS A 27 11.98 -12.86 5.61
C HIS A 27 11.99 -11.37 5.29
N ASP A 28 12.90 -10.62 5.90
CA ASP A 28 13.04 -9.17 5.74
C ASP A 28 11.75 -8.38 6.07
N PHE A 29 11.08 -8.76 7.16
CA PHE A 29 9.82 -8.13 7.56
C PHE A 29 9.92 -6.60 7.72
N GLN A 30 11.09 -6.07 8.09
CA GLN A 30 11.30 -4.62 8.25
C GLN A 30 11.17 -3.89 6.91
N ALA A 31 11.75 -4.43 5.84
CA ALA A 31 11.61 -3.85 4.51
C ALA A 31 10.16 -3.92 4.00
N VAL A 32 9.49 -5.06 4.27
CA VAL A 32 8.06 -5.25 3.94
C VAL A 32 7.20 -4.23 4.70
N GLU A 33 7.41 -4.07 6.00
CA GLU A 33 6.68 -3.12 6.84
C GLU A 33 6.86 -1.68 6.33
N GLN A 34 8.10 -1.29 6.00
CA GLN A 34 8.37 0.03 5.42
C GLN A 34 7.71 0.24 4.05
N GLN A 35 7.67 -0.79 3.20
CA GLN A 35 6.93 -0.70 1.93
C GLN A 35 5.43 -0.53 2.14
N VAL A 36 4.83 -1.30 3.05
CA VAL A 36 3.40 -1.17 3.38
C VAL A 36 3.08 0.24 3.89
N LYS A 37 3.90 0.79 4.78
CA LYS A 37 3.76 2.19 5.26
C LYS A 37 3.75 3.20 4.11
N ARG A 38 4.72 3.12 3.20
CA ARG A 38 4.77 4.01 2.01
C ARG A 38 3.55 3.86 1.10
N MET A 39 3.06 2.64 0.91
CA MET A 39 1.86 2.39 0.11
C MET A 39 0.61 2.99 0.74
N LEU A 40 0.47 2.87 2.07
CA LEU A 40 -0.62 3.48 2.83
C LEU A 40 -0.59 5.01 2.76
N GLU A 41 0.59 5.62 2.92
CA GLU A 41 0.78 7.07 2.77
C GLU A 41 0.38 7.55 1.37
N CYS A 42 0.83 6.85 0.32
CA CYS A 42 0.47 7.16 -1.05
C CYS A 42 -1.05 7.08 -1.29
N ALA A 43 -1.69 6.01 -0.80
CA ALA A 43 -3.14 5.87 -0.87
C ALA A 43 -3.87 7.00 -0.13
N GLY A 44 -3.35 7.43 1.03
CA GLY A 44 -3.85 8.58 1.78
C GLY A 44 -3.80 9.88 0.97
N VAL A 45 -2.67 10.17 0.32
CA VAL A 45 -2.52 11.35 -0.55
C VAL A 45 -3.50 11.32 -1.72
N LEU A 46 -3.65 10.16 -2.37
CA LEU A 46 -4.57 9.97 -3.50
C LEU A 46 -6.04 10.12 -3.09
N ASN A 47 -6.38 9.79 -1.85
CA ASN A 47 -7.73 9.96 -1.30
C ASN A 47 -7.97 11.39 -0.79
N ALA A 48 -6.97 12.06 -0.23
CA ALA A 48 -7.09 13.45 0.25
C ALA A 48 -7.33 14.45 -0.89
N GLY A 49 -6.72 14.24 -2.06
CA GLY A 49 -6.96 15.04 -3.25
C GLY A 49 -8.36 14.87 -3.89
N ALA A 50 -9.20 14.01 -3.32
CA ALA A 50 -10.54 13.70 -3.83
C ALA A 50 -11.65 14.61 -3.29
N GLY A 51 -11.41 15.31 -2.17
CA GLY A 51 -12.43 16.05 -1.43
C GLY A 51 -12.67 17.50 -1.87
N ASP A 52 -12.02 17.96 -2.94
CA ASP A 52 -12.01 19.38 -3.34
C ASP A 52 -12.51 19.61 -4.79
N ARG A 53 -13.44 18.77 -5.25
CA ARG A 53 -14.14 18.93 -6.54
C ARG A 53 -15.64 18.67 -6.42
#